data_AF-A0A1T1G9C7-F1
#
_entry.id   AF-A0A1T1G9C7-F1
#
_cell.length_a   1.000
_cell.length_b   1.000
_cell.length_c   1.000
_cell.angle_alpha   90.00
_cell.angle_beta   90.00
_cell.angle_gamma   90.00
#
_symmetry.space_group_name_H-M   'P 1'
#
loop_
_entity.id
_entity.type
_entity.pdbx_description
1 polymer ?
#
loop_
_entity_poly.entity_id
_entity_poly.type
_entity_poly.pdbx_seq_one_letter_code
_entity_poly.pdbx_strand_id
1 'polypeptide(L)'
;SGVLVAYDKAIIVSMFALLVTLLMAVFSKGIFRLIPILSGVVAGYGLAFVMGLVDLSPVTQAAWISMPAFTAPEFHWQAILFMIPVAIAPAIEHLGDMVAISQVTGKNYLKKPGLHRTLLGDGLA
;
A
#
# COMPACT_ATOMS: atom_id res chain seq x y z
N SER A 1 0.91 18.28 -17.41
CA SER A 1 -0.26 17.58 -17.98
C SER A 1 0.00 16.09 -17.97
N GLY A 2 -0.35 15.41 -16.87
CA GLY A 2 0.14 14.07 -16.52
C GLY A 2 -0.91 12.98 -16.72
N VAL A 3 -1.36 12.76 -17.95
CA VAL A 3 -2.13 11.57 -18.29
C VAL A 3 -1.15 10.51 -18.78
N LEU A 4 -0.67 9.68 -17.85
CA LEU A 4 0.28 8.59 -18.15
C LEU A 4 -0.35 7.51 -19.04
N VAL A 5 -1.68 7.33 -18.94
CA VAL A 5 -2.46 6.33 -19.68
C VAL A 5 -3.83 6.93 -20.01
N ALA A 6 -4.34 6.68 -21.22
CA ALA A 6 -5.68 7.11 -21.62
C ALA A 6 -6.75 6.62 -20.61
N TYR A 7 -7.66 7.51 -20.20
CA TYR A 7 -8.62 7.25 -19.13
C TYR A 7 -9.41 5.95 -19.30
N ASP A 8 -9.89 5.68 -20.51
CA ASP A 8 -10.65 4.46 -20.82
C ASP A 8 -9.81 3.20 -20.57
N LYS A 9 -8.54 3.22 -20.97
CA LYS A 9 -7.61 2.10 -20.74
C LYS A 9 -7.28 1.94 -19.26
N ALA A 10 -7.13 3.03 -18.52
CA ALA A 10 -6.87 3.00 -17.08
C ALA A 10 -8.05 2.40 -16.29
N ILE A 11 -9.29 2.73 -16.67
CA ILE A 11 -10.49 2.10 -16.09
C ILE A 11 -10.50 0.60 -16.38
N ILE A 12 -10.27 0.19 -17.63
CA ILE A 12 -10.29 -1.23 -18.01
C ILE A 12 -9.30 -2.04 -17.19
N VAL A 13 -8.04 -1.56 -17.08
CA VAL A 13 -6.99 -2.25 -16.32
C VAL A 13 -7.31 -2.32 -14.83
N SER A 14 -7.76 -1.21 -14.22
CA SER A 14 -8.06 -1.17 -12.78
C SER A 14 -9.27 -2.02 -12.41
N MET A 15 -10.35 -1.98 -13.21
CA MET A 15 -11.53 -2.80 -13.00
C MET A 15 -11.22 -4.28 -13.19
N PHE A 16 -10.38 -4.64 -14.17
CA PHE A 16 -9.93 -6.01 -14.35
C PHE A 16 -9.11 -6.51 -13.15
N ALA A 17 -8.13 -5.74 -12.69
CA ALA A 17 -7.32 -6.10 -11.52
C ALA A 17 -8.17 -6.27 -10.26
N LEU A 18 -9.14 -5.37 -10.04
CA LEU A 18 -10.08 -5.45 -8.93
C LEU A 18 -10.97 -6.70 -9.05
N LEU A 19 -11.52 -6.97 -10.23
CA LEU A 19 -12.35 -8.15 -10.47
C LEU A 19 -11.58 -9.43 -10.16
N VAL A 20 -10.35 -9.57 -10.67
CA VAL A 20 -9.50 -10.74 -10.39
C VAL A 20 -9.21 -10.86 -8.89
N THR A 21 -8.93 -9.74 -8.21
CA THR A 21 -8.72 -9.72 -6.76
C THR A 21 -9.95 -10.24 -6.01
N LEU A 22 -11.15 -9.77 -6.37
CA LEU A 22 -12.41 -10.19 -5.75
C LEU A 22 -12.72 -11.66 -6.03
N LEU A 23 -12.54 -12.11 -7.27
CA LEU A 23 -12.73 -13.52 -7.64
C LEU A 23 -11.77 -14.41 -6.85
N MET A 24 -10.51 -14.01 -6.69
CA MET A 24 -9.57 -14.75 -5.86
C MET A 24 -9.91 -14.71 -4.37
N ALA A 25 -10.34 -13.57 -3.83
CA ALA A 25 -10.71 -13.47 -2.42
C ALA A 25 -11.91 -14.37 -2.07
N VAL A 26 -12.86 -14.53 -3.00
CA VAL A 26 -14.11 -15.28 -2.78
C VAL A 26 -13.99 -16.77 -3.14
N PHE A 27 -13.42 -17.10 -4.29
CA PHE A 27 -13.49 -18.46 -4.85
C PHE A 27 -12.23 -19.31 -4.63
N SER A 28 -11.12 -18.72 -4.18
CA SER A 28 -9.88 -19.47 -3.99
C SER A 28 -9.91 -20.40 -2.78
N LYS A 29 -9.12 -21.47 -2.85
CA LYS A 29 -8.89 -22.40 -1.75
C LYS A 29 -7.39 -22.54 -1.48
N GLY A 30 -7.05 -23.02 -0.28
CA GLY A 30 -5.66 -23.24 0.12
C GLY A 30 -4.83 -21.96 0.09
N ILE A 31 -3.62 -22.05 -0.45
CA ILE A 31 -2.62 -20.97 -0.47
C ILE A 31 -3.09 -19.71 -1.22
N PHE A 32 -3.89 -19.87 -2.28
CA PHE A 32 -4.35 -18.75 -3.11
C PHE A 32 -5.34 -17.83 -2.39
N ARG A 33 -6.00 -18.31 -1.33
CA ARG A 33 -6.84 -17.47 -0.46
C ARG A 33 -6.02 -16.48 0.37
N LEU A 34 -4.72 -16.71 0.53
CA LEU A 34 -3.81 -15.86 1.30
C LEU A 34 -3.20 -14.73 0.45
N ILE A 35 -3.31 -14.79 -0.89
CA ILE A 35 -2.68 -13.83 -1.81
C ILE A 35 -3.61 -13.26 -2.91
N PRO A 36 -4.87 -12.87 -2.60
CA PRO A 36 -5.80 -12.36 -3.60
C PRO A 36 -5.33 -11.06 -4.26
N ILE A 37 -4.74 -10.14 -3.48
CA ILE A 37 -4.24 -8.85 -3.99
C ILE A 37 -3.08 -9.07 -4.98
N LEU A 38 -2.12 -9.93 -4.65
CA LEU A 38 -1.00 -10.24 -5.55
C LEU A 38 -1.50 -10.80 -6.89
N SER A 39 -2.52 -11.66 -6.85
CA SER A 39 -3.13 -12.23 -8.04
C SER A 39 -3.75 -11.16 -8.94
N GLY A 40 -4.46 -10.19 -8.35
CA GLY A 40 -5.00 -9.03 -9.06
C GLY A 40 -3.93 -8.13 -9.68
N VAL A 41 -2.83 -7.88 -8.94
CA VAL A 41 -1.69 -7.09 -9.45
C VAL A 41 -1.03 -7.77 -10.64
N VAL A 42 -0.75 -9.07 -10.55
CA VAL A 42 -0.14 -9.85 -11.64
C VAL A 42 -1.04 -9.86 -12.87
N ALA A 43 -2.33 -10.12 -12.69
CA ALA A 43 -3.29 -10.13 -13.80
C ALA A 43 -3.45 -8.73 -14.43
N GLY A 44 -3.60 -7.69 -13.61
CA GLY A 44 -3.70 -6.30 -14.06
C GLY A 44 -2.46 -5.85 -14.83
N TYR A 45 -1.26 -6.16 -14.32
CA TYR A 45 -0.01 -5.91 -15.02
C TYR A 45 0.08 -6.67 -16.34
N GLY A 46 -0.32 -7.94 -16.36
CA GLY A 46 -0.37 -8.75 -17.59
C GLY A 46 -1.30 -8.13 -18.66
N LEU A 47 -2.48 -7.65 -18.25
CA LEU A 47 -3.39 -6.96 -19.16
C LEU A 47 -2.78 -5.65 -19.67
N ALA A 48 -2.21 -4.83 -18.78
CA ALA A 48 -1.55 -3.59 -19.16
C ALA A 48 -0.40 -3.83 -20.16
N PHE A 49 0.34 -4.92 -19.97
CA PHE A 49 1.42 -5.34 -20.86
C PHE A 49 0.90 -5.69 -22.26
N VAL A 50 -0.16 -6.51 -22.35
CA VAL A 50 -0.80 -6.85 -23.64
C VAL A 50 -1.41 -5.63 -24.34
N MET A 51 -1.91 -4.66 -23.56
CA MET A 51 -2.44 -3.40 -24.10
C MET A 51 -1.36 -2.39 -24.53
N GLY A 52 -0.08 -2.73 -24.39
CA GLY A 52 1.05 -1.88 -24.77
C GLY A 52 1.22 -0.65 -23.86
N LEU A 53 0.76 -0.73 -22.61
CA LEU A 53 0.81 0.37 -21.64
C LEU A 53 2.07 0.37 -20.78
N VAL A 54 2.91 -0.66 -20.89
CA VAL A 54 4.08 -0.86 -20.04
C VAL A 54 5.34 -0.47 -20.79
N ASP A 55 6.07 0.52 -20.26
CA ASP A 55 7.42 0.88 -20.71
C ASP A 55 8.47 0.19 -19.83
N LEU A 56 9.32 -0.63 -20.44
CA LEU A 56 10.42 -1.35 -19.78
C LEU A 56 11.76 -0.60 -19.84
N SER A 57 11.82 0.57 -20.50
CA SER A 57 13.02 1.41 -20.56
C SER A 57 13.63 1.68 -19.17
N PRO A 58 12.85 2.04 -18.12
CA PRO A 58 13.40 2.26 -16.78
C PRO A 58 14.06 1.01 -16.18
N VAL A 59 13.58 -0.19 -16.50
CA VAL A 59 14.16 -1.45 -16.02
C VAL A 59 15.53 -1.68 -16.65
N THR A 60 15.66 -1.39 -17.95
CA THR A 60 16.93 -1.57 -18.67
C THR A 60 17.98 -0.53 -18.32
N GLN A 61 17.55 0.67 -17.93
CA GLN A 61 18.43 1.79 -17.58
C GLN A 61 18.75 1.86 -16.09
N ALA A 62 18.07 1.07 -15.25
CA ALA A 62 18.30 1.03 -13.82
C ALA A 62 19.70 0.48 -13.50
N ALA A 63 20.39 1.14 -12.57
CA ALA A 63 21.62 0.60 -12.00
C ALA A 63 21.27 -0.62 -11.12
N TRP A 64 22.15 -1.62 -11.12
CA TRP A 64 22.03 -2.80 -10.23
C TRP A 64 22.08 -2.41 -8.75
N ILE A 65 22.81 -1.35 -8.42
CA ILE A 65 22.89 -0.76 -7.09
C ILE A 65 22.79 0.75 -7.24
N SER A 66 21.83 1.36 -6.55
CA SER A 66 21.64 2.82 -6.50
C SER A 66 21.39 3.27 -5.07
N MET A 67 21.95 4.41 -4.69
CA MET A 67 21.59 5.07 -3.43
C MET A 67 20.23 5.75 -3.59
N PRO A 68 19.30 5.61 -2.63
CA PRO A 68 18.05 6.37 -2.64
C PRO A 68 18.30 7.88 -2.69
N ALA A 69 17.41 8.61 -3.37
CA ALA A 69 17.46 10.06 -3.36
C ALA A 69 16.98 10.59 -2.00
N PHE A 70 17.92 10.94 -1.13
CA PHE A 70 17.60 11.56 0.16
C PHE A 70 17.23 13.03 -0.04
N THR A 71 16.18 13.49 0.64
CA THR A 71 15.78 14.90 0.69
C THR A 71 15.85 15.38 2.12
N ALA A 72 16.39 16.59 2.33
CA ALA A 72 16.48 17.18 3.66
C ALA A 72 15.09 17.65 4.14
N PRO A 73 14.80 17.56 5.45
CA PRO A 73 13.55 18.08 6.00
C PRO A 73 13.51 19.61 5.91
N GLU A 74 12.39 20.17 5.48
CA GLU A 74 12.11 21.61 5.51
C GLU A 74 10.95 21.92 6.47
N PHE A 75 11.10 22.99 7.27
CA PHE A 75 10.10 23.38 8.26
C PHE A 75 9.16 24.45 7.71
N HIS A 76 7.97 24.02 7.31
CA HIS A 76 6.90 24.90 6.84
C HIS A 76 5.72 24.85 7.81
N TRP A 77 5.50 25.91 8.57
CA TRP A 77 4.49 25.95 9.65
C TRP A 77 3.08 25.65 9.14
N GLN A 78 2.73 26.16 7.96
CA GLN A 78 1.45 25.93 7.30
C GLN A 78 1.26 24.43 6.98
N ALA A 79 2.27 23.78 6.41
CA ALA A 79 2.23 22.36 6.07
C ALA A 79 2.09 21.48 7.32
N ILE A 80 2.81 21.83 8.40
CA ILE A 80 2.71 21.13 9.69
C ILE A 80 1.27 21.19 10.21
N LEU A 81 0.66 22.38 10.24
CA LEU A 81 -0.71 22.54 10.72
C LEU A 81 -1.73 21.77 9.86
N PHE A 82 -1.55 21.73 8.53
CA PHE A 82 -2.38 20.94 7.64
C PHE A 82 -2.24 19.42 7.86
N MET A 83 -1.06 18.96 8.26
CA MET A 83 -0.81 17.53 8.51
C MET A 83 -1.34 17.03 9.86
N ILE A 84 -1.55 17.90 10.85
CA ILE A 84 -2.04 17.48 12.19
C ILE A 84 -3.34 16.67 12.09
N PRO A 85 -4.40 17.11 11.37
CA PRO A 85 -5.62 16.30 11.21
C PRO A 85 -5.37 15.01 10.42
N VAL A 86 -4.47 15.02 9.44
CA VAL A 86 -4.14 13.85 8.62
C VAL A 86 -3.48 12.76 9.47
N ALA A 87 -2.64 13.14 10.43
CA ALA A 87 -1.97 12.23 11.35
C ALA A 87 -2.92 11.47 12.29
N ILE A 88 -4.17 11.92 12.44
CA ILE A 88 -5.19 11.20 13.22
C ILE A 88 -5.56 9.88 12.54
N ALA A 89 -5.58 9.81 11.20
CA ALA A 89 -5.96 8.60 10.48
C ALA A 89 -5.00 7.42 10.75
N PRO A 90 -3.67 7.58 10.61
CA PRO A 90 -2.71 6.54 11.00
C PRO A 90 -2.79 6.17 12.49
N ALA A 91 -3.04 7.13 13.38
CA ALA A 91 -3.18 6.83 14.80
C ALA A 91 -4.38 5.91 15.10
N ILE A 92 -5.51 6.12 14.40
CA ILE A 92 -6.69 5.27 14.50
C ILE A 92 -6.48 3.92 13.79
N GLU A 93 -5.81 3.92 12.64
CA GLU A 93 -5.41 2.70 11.92
C GLU A 93 -4.54 1.81 12.80
N HIS A 94 -3.47 2.35 13.40
CA HIS A 94 -2.58 1.65 14.32
C HIS A 94 -3.35 1.10 15.53
N LEU A 95 -4.29 1.87 16.08
CA LEU A 95 -5.16 1.40 17.16
C LEU A 95 -6.00 0.18 16.74
N GLY A 96 -6.65 0.27 15.58
CA GLY A 96 -7.47 -0.80 15.03
C GLY A 96 -6.67 -2.07 14.81
N ASP A 97 -5.49 -1.95 14.22
CA ASP A 97 -4.58 -3.08 13.96
C ASP A 97 -4.11 -3.73 15.26
N MET A 98 -3.72 -2.94 16.25
CA MET A 98 -3.33 -3.48 17.56
C MET A 98 -4.47 -4.23 18.26
N VAL A 99 -5.72 -3.79 18.08
CA VAL A 99 -6.91 -4.50 18.59
C VAL A 99 -7.12 -5.82 17.82
N ALA A 100 -7.08 -5.78 16.49
CA ALA A 100 -7.27 -6.97 15.65
C ALA A 100 -6.20 -8.03 15.92
N ILE A 101 -4.93 -7.62 15.98
CA ILE A 101 -3.80 -8.51 16.33
C ILE A 101 -3.96 -9.05 17.74
N SER A 102 -4.38 -8.23 18.71
CA SER A 102 -4.62 -8.69 20.08
C SER A 102 -5.70 -9.78 20.15
N GLN A 103 -6.75 -9.66 19.35
CA GLN A 103 -7.83 -10.66 19.26
C GLN A 103 -7.36 -11.97 18.60
N VAL A 104 -6.61 -11.89 17.49
CA VAL A 104 -6.14 -13.07 16.76
C VAL A 104 -5.07 -13.84 17.56
N THR A 105 -4.20 -13.13 18.28
CA THR A 105 -3.10 -13.72 19.04
C THR A 105 -3.48 -14.11 20.48
N GLY A 106 -4.64 -13.67 20.97
CA GLY A 106 -5.08 -13.88 22.35
C GLY A 106 -4.27 -13.10 23.39
N LYS A 107 -3.53 -12.05 23.00
CA LYS A 107 -2.66 -11.26 23.88
C LYS A 107 -3.06 -9.79 23.84
N ASN A 108 -3.25 -9.16 25.00
CA ASN A 108 -3.60 -7.74 25.06
C ASN A 108 -2.35 -6.84 24.91
N TYR A 109 -2.07 -6.46 23.67
CA TYR A 109 -0.93 -5.60 23.36
C TYR A 109 -1.13 -4.13 23.74
N LEU A 110 -2.38 -3.69 23.88
CA LEU A 110 -2.72 -2.36 24.42
C LEU A 110 -2.25 -2.19 25.87
N LYS A 111 -2.18 -3.30 26.62
CA LYS A 111 -1.66 -3.33 28.00
C LYS A 111 -0.16 -3.62 28.06
N LYS A 112 0.34 -4.62 27.33
CA LYS A 112 1.77 -4.98 27.27
C LYS A 112 2.14 -5.37 25.84
N PRO A 113 2.99 -4.61 25.13
CA PRO A 113 3.95 -3.61 25.62
C PRO A 113 3.36 -2.24 26.00
N GLY A 114 2.09 -1.99 25.66
CA GLY A 114 1.38 -0.76 25.96
C GLY A 114 1.21 0.12 24.72
N LEU A 115 0.01 0.67 24.54
CA LEU A 115 -0.35 1.48 23.37
C LEU A 115 0.60 2.67 23.12
N HIS A 116 1.00 3.37 24.19
CA HIS A 116 1.92 4.50 24.12
C HIS A 116 3.28 4.11 23.51
N ARG A 117 3.79 2.89 23.77
CA ARG A 117 5.05 2.42 23.20
C ARG A 117 4.89 2.04 21.73
N THR A 118 3.78 1.42 21.38
CA THR A 118 3.52 1.00 20.00
C THR A 118 3.25 2.20 19.11
N LEU A 119 2.49 3.20 19.57
CA LEU A 119 2.25 4.44 18.84
C LEU A 119 3.50 5.31 18.70
N LEU A 120 4.34 5.36 19.75
CA LEU A 120 5.62 6.07 19.66
C LEU A 120 6.57 5.38 18.67
N GLY A 121 6.57 4.05 18.62
CA GLY A 121 7.34 3.30 17.62
C GLY A 121 6.86 3.58 16.19
N ASP A 122 5.54 3.59 15.97
CA ASP A 122 4.92 3.88 14.68
C ASP A 122 5.23 5.31 14.21
N GLY A 123 5.12 6.30 15.09
CA GLY A 123 5.41 7.70 14.73
C GLY A 123 6.90 8.04 14.53
N LEU A 124 7.82 7.18 14.96
CA LEU A 124 9.27 7.37 14.76
C LEU A 124 9.81 6.67 13.51
N ALA A 125 9.13 5.64 13.03
CA ALA A 125 9.53 4.84 11.88
C ALA A 125 9.33 5.61 10.56
#